data_AF-A0A453NAP2-F1
#
_entry.id   AF-A0A453NAP2-F1
#
_cell.length_a   1.000
_cell.length_b   1.000
_cell.length_c   1.000
_cell.angle_alpha   90.00
_cell.angle_beta   90.00
_cell.angle_gamma   90.00
#
_symmetry.space_group_name_H-M   'P 1'
#
loop_
_entity.id
_entity.type
_entity.pdbx_description
1 polymer ?
#
loop_
_entity_poly.entity_id
_entity_poly.type
_entity_poly.pdbx_seq_one_letter_code
_entity_poly.pdbx_strand_id
1 'polypeptide(L)' 'MELKAQCNYCDNQYAYVQGGSTSSMGRHMDTCKNYKDKVNRDLIQATLFFRKTNATTSGPAVRCIEYDKDLIKEMTTGVL' A
#
# COMPACT_ATOMS: atom_id res chain seq x y z
N MET A 1 10.30 1.97 -31.38
CA MET A 1 9.32 1.12 -30.69
C MET A 1 8.92 1.83 -29.41
N GLU A 2 7.66 2.23 -29.26
CA GLU A 2 7.19 2.81 -28.00
C GLU A 2 6.85 1.66 -27.04
N LEU A 3 7.47 1.68 -25.87
CA LEU A 3 7.17 0.74 -24.81
C LEU A 3 5.99 1.27 -24.01
N LYS A 4 5.26 0.36 -23.34
CA LYS A 4 4.22 0.76 -22.40
C LYS A 4 4.72 0.49 -20.98
N ALA A 5 4.72 1.53 -20.16
CA ALA A 5 4.93 1.40 -18.72
C ALA A 5 3.55 1.30 -18.04
N GLN A 6 3.35 0.29 -17.20
CA GLN A 6 2.12 0.11 -16.44
C GLN A 6 2.33 0.52 -14.99
N CYS A 7 1.31 1.14 -14.39
CA CYS A 7 1.30 1.40 -12.96
C CYS A 7 1.12 0.09 -12.19
N ASN A 8 1.92 -0.16 -11.16
CA ASN A 8 1.79 -1.38 -10.33
C ASN A 8 0.55 -1.37 -9.41
N TYR A 9 -0.13 -0.23 -9.30
CA TYR A 9 -1.25 -0.04 -8.37
C TYR A 9 -2.60 0.11 -9.06
N CYS A 10 -2.62 0.29 -10.39
CA CYS A 10 -3.86 0.38 -11.18
C CYS A 10 -3.61 0.00 -12.63
N ASP A 11 -4.67 -0.21 -13.40
CA ASP A 11 -4.57 -0.70 -14.78
C ASP A 11 -4.16 0.35 -15.82
N ASN A 12 -3.78 1.57 -15.39
CA ASN A 12 -3.34 2.61 -16.31
C ASN A 12 -1.97 2.28 -16.92
N GLN A 13 -1.89 2.46 -18.24
CA GLN A 13 -0.68 2.31 -19.05
C GLN A 13 -0.27 3.64 -19.65
N TYR A 14 1.04 3.85 -19.74
CA TYR A 14 1.64 5.09 -20.22
C TYR A 14 2.67 4.77 -21.30
N ALA A 15 2.68 5.56 -22.36
CA ALA A 15 3.74 5.49 -23.35
C ALA A 15 5.08 5.83 -22.69
N TYR A 16 6.09 5.05 -23.03
CA TYR A 16 7.46 5.22 -22.55
C TYR A 16 8.43 5.01 -23.71
N VAL A 17 9.35 5.96 -23.85
CA VAL A 17 10.50 5.85 -24.75
C VAL A 17 11.72 5.57 -23.90
N GLN A 18 12.48 4.54 -24.23
CA GLN A 18 13.70 4.18 -23.49
C GLN A 18 14.68 5.36 -23.48
N GLY A 19 15.16 5.76 -22.29
CA GLY A 19 15.98 6.96 -22.11
C GLY A 19 15.20 8.28 -22.14
N GLY A 20 13.89 8.23 -22.36
CA GLY A 20 12.99 9.39 -22.32
C GLY A 20 12.43 9.68 -20.93
N SER A 21 11.75 10.82 -20.81
CA SER A 21 11.14 11.25 -19.55
C SER A 21 9.97 10.36 -19.12
N THR A 22 9.88 10.07 -17.83
CA THR A 22 8.75 9.38 -17.19
C THR A 22 7.72 10.35 -16.62
N SER A 23 7.72 11.62 -17.03
CA SER A 23 6.85 12.68 -16.47
C SER A 23 5.37 12.31 -16.42
N SER A 24 4.85 11.57 -17.40
CA SER A 24 3.45 11.11 -17.43
C SER A 24 3.15 10.12 -16.30
N MET A 25 4.02 9.12 -16.11
CA MET A 25 3.93 8.15 -15.02
C MET A 25 4.17 8.82 -13.65
N GLY A 26 5.14 9.75 -13.57
CA GLY A 26 5.39 10.53 -12.34
C GLY A 26 4.15 11.31 -11.91
N ARG A 27 3.57 12.08 -12.83
CA ARG A 27 2.33 12.85 -12.58
C ARG A 27 1.14 11.95 -12.24
N HIS A 28 1.10 10.74 -12.80
CA HIS A 28 0.10 9.76 -12.41
C HIS A 28 0.25 9.34 -10.95
N MET A 29 1.47 9.08 -10.45
CA MET A 29 1.68 8.71 -9.04
C MET A 29 1.14 9.78 -8.07
N ASP A 30 1.23 11.07 -8.42
CA ASP A 30 0.69 12.17 -7.62
C ASP A 30 -0.83 12.12 -7.45
N THR A 31 -1.55 11.39 -8.30
CA THR A 31 -3.02 11.31 -8.33
C THR A 31 -3.55 9.88 -8.22
N CYS A 32 -2.68 8.87 -8.27
CA CYS A 32 -3.06 7.47 -8.21
C CYS A 32 -3.66 7.12 -6.83
N LYS A 33 -4.98 6.94 -6.79
CA LYS A 33 -5.71 6.62 -5.56
C LYS A 33 -5.17 5.37 -4.88
N ASN A 34 -5.01 4.28 -5.63
CA ASN A 34 -4.56 3.00 -5.08
C ASN A 34 -3.14 3.07 -4.50
N TYR A 35 -2.25 3.87 -5.12
CA TYR A 35 -0.93 4.14 -4.57
C TYR A 35 -1.01 4.91 -3.25
N LYS A 36 -1.78 6.01 -3.22
CA LYS A 36 -1.98 6.81 -2.00
C LYS A 36 -2.58 5.99 -0.87
N ASP A 37 -3.58 5.16 -1.15
CA ASP A 37 -4.21 4.28 -0.18
C ASP A 37 -3.20 3.27 0.40
N LYS A 38 -2.30 2.73 -0.44
CA LYS A 38 -1.22 1.85 0.03
C LYS A 38 -0.25 2.61 0.94
N VAL A 39 0.25 3.78 0.53
CA VAL A 39 1.16 4.60 1.33
C VAL A 39 0.55 4.94 2.68
N ASN A 40 -0.75 5.29 2.70
CA ASN A 40 -1.47 5.58 3.94
C ASN A 40 -1.59 4.35 4.84
N ARG A 41 -1.90 3.17 4.28
CA ARG A 41 -1.91 1.91 5.06
C ARG A 41 -0.54 1.60 5.66
N ASP A 42 0.52 1.73 4.86
CA ASP A 42 1.89 1.48 5.31
C ASP A 42 2.29 2.45 6.44
N LEU A 43 1.89 3.73 6.35
CA LEU A 43 2.13 4.74 7.39
C LEU A 43 1.36 4.46 8.68
N ILE A 44 0.08 4.09 8.57
CA ILE A 44 -0.74 3.70 9.74
C ILE A 44 -0.13 2.48 10.41
N GLN A 45 0.24 1.47 9.62
CA GLN A 45 0.87 0.26 10.12
C GLN A 45 2.19 0.58 10.85
N ALA A 46 3.08 1.35 10.22
CA ALA A 46 4.32 1.78 10.86
C ALA A 46 4.05 2.52 12.19
N THR A 47 3.09 3.44 12.21
CA THR A 47 2.70 4.19 13.42
C THR A 47 2.18 3.27 14.53
N LEU A 48 1.38 2.25 14.19
CA LEU A 48 0.91 1.25 15.15
C LEU A 48 2.06 0.39 15.69
N PHE A 49 3.03 0.02 14.85
CA PHE A 49 4.23 -0.69 15.28
C PHE A 49 5.10 0.15 16.21
N PHE A 50 5.32 1.42 15.92
CA PHE A 50 6.06 2.35 16.79
C PHE A 50 5.33 2.62 18.12
N ARG A 51 4.00 2.61 18.16
CA ARG A 51 3.25 2.71 19.43
C ARG A 51 3.35 1.46 20.29
N LYS A 52 3.61 0.28 19.70
CA LYS A 52 3.73 -0.99 20.41
C LYS A 52 5.03 -1.13 21.20
N THR A 53 6.05 -0.29 20.94
CA THR A 53 7.38 -0.39 21.55
C THR A 53 7.57 0.42 22.84
N ASN A 54 6.57 1.20 23.27
CA ASN A 54 6.67 1.97 24.53
C ASN A 54 6.12 1.21 25.74
N ALA A 55 5.60 -0.01 25.54
CA ALA A 55 5.30 -0.93 26.62
C ALA A 55 6.42 -1.98 26.67
N THR A 56 7.22 -1.96 27.74
CA THR A 56 8.14 -3.05 28.08
C THR A 56 7.36 -4.35 28.11
N THR A 57 7.48 -5.17 27.07
CA THR A 57 6.99 -6.54 27.10
C THR A 57 7.95 -7.39 26.28
N SER A 58 8.85 -8.05 27.01
CA SER A 58 9.52 -9.26 26.58
C SER A 58 8.47 -10.31 26.19
N GLY A 59 8.16 -10.40 24.91
CA GLY A 59 7.21 -11.37 24.34
C GLY A 59 7.44 -11.53 22.85
N PRO A 60 7.20 -12.73 22.29
CA PRO A 60 7.83 -13.19 21.06
C PRO A 60 7.48 -12.31 19.87
N ALA A 61 8.48 -12.09 19.02
CA ALA A 61 8.39 -11.32 17.77
C ALA A 61 7.06 -11.58 17.08
N VAL A 62 6.21 -10.55 17.05
CA VAL A 62 4.89 -10.59 16.43
C VAL A 62 5.10 -10.94 14.96
N ARG A 63 4.75 -12.18 14.61
CA ARG A 63 4.66 -12.63 13.23
C ARG A 63 3.84 -11.61 12.46
N CYS A 64 4.41 -11.14 11.34
CA CYS A 64 3.76 -10.24 10.41
C CYS A 64 2.32 -10.70 10.20
N ILE A 65 1.36 -9.94 10.73
CA ILE A 65 -0.03 -10.16 10.37
C ILE A 65 -0.13 -9.56 8.97
N GLU A 66 0.07 -10.38 7.95
CA GLU A 66 -0.40 -10.06 6.61
C GLU A 66 -1.88 -9.68 6.75
N TYR A 67 -2.24 -8.55 6.16
CA TYR A 67 -3.59 -8.00 6.19
C TYR A 67 -4.56 -9.00 5.53
N ASP A 68 -5.10 -9.91 6.33
CA ASP A 68 -6.11 -10.86 5.90
C ASP A 68 -7.46 -10.13 5.82
N LYS A 69 -7.98 -9.99 4.60
CA LYS A 69 -9.23 -9.26 4.35
C LYS A 69 -10.45 -10.01 4.90
N ASP A 70 -10.37 -11.32 5.10
CA ASP A 70 -11.47 -12.15 5.59
C ASP A 70 -11.71 -11.94 7.10
N LEU A 71 -10.68 -11.61 7.88
CA LEU A 71 -10.81 -11.31 9.32
C LEU A 71 -11.71 -10.10 9.63
N ILE A 72 -11.77 -9.08 8.75
CA ILE A 72 -12.62 -7.90 8.95
C ILE A 72 -14.10 -8.21 8.64
N LYS A 73 -14.34 -9.18 7.76
CA LYS A 73 -15.71 -9.55 7.37
C LYS A 73 -16.45 -10.17 8.56
N GLU A 74 -15.78 -10.99 9.38
CA GLU A 74 -16.40 -11.58 10.58
C GLU A 74 -16.75 -10.55 11.68
N MET A 75 -16.01 -9.44 11.78
CA MET A 75 -16.33 -8.39 12.75
C MET A 75 -17.49 -7.46 12.33
N THR A 76 -17.88 -7.47 11.06
CA THR A 76 -18.92 -6.56 10.55
C THR A 76 -20.31 -7.23 10.44
N THR A 77 -20.38 -8.56 10.48
CA THR A 77 -21.66 -9.31 10.40
C THR A 77 -22.15 -9.88 11.74
N GLY A 78 -21.51 -9.52 12.86
CA GLY A 78 -21.92 -9.94 14.20
C GLY A 78 -22.59 -8.85 15.03
N VAL A 79 -23.63 -8.18 14.50
CA VAL A 79 -24.54 -7.37 15.32
C VAL A 79 -25.99 -7.68 14.91
N LEU A 80 -26.69 -8.30 15.88
CA LEU A 80 -28.10 -8.69 15.99
C LEU A 80 -28.54 -9.96 15.25
#